data_AF-A0A2E6S3R4-F1
#
_entry.id   AF-A0A2E6S3R4-F1
#
_cell.length_a   1.000
_cell.length_b   1.000
_cell.length_c   1.000
_cell.angle_alpha   90.00
_cell.angle_beta   90.00
_cell.angle_gamma   90.00
#
_symmetry.space_group_name_H-M   'P 1'
#
loop_
_entity.id
_entity.type
_entity.pdbx_description
1 polymer ?
#
loop_
_entity_poly.entity_id
_entity_poly.type
_entity_poly.pdbx_seq_one_letter_code
_entity_poly.pdbx_strand_id
1 'polypeptide(L)'
;MFKIILHTVYLPILFPLALLSQEAVDQETLQDSVVIKNDSVTVAITDSLDAFKERFTIYGKAAYGNGVLVPDAEVTLMDTLEKKLETTRTTTKLFRRFFGGRFKFEDILPGEYIISVDLGTRVGIKKRIHLKSKNLDLGVIKNEVEFPKYEIDDYTDSTRIYFKRLITDPIEPDSINIRHIVVDLNGSANTVQIDSILRDSVFYTLSGELVRDSIPMDDMYVMYNDYGYIIHQSRSFRDRINEVQKRDGYVIFHSGDTLNFDNIFFEPSLKTPDVATFHYDDTTGLPRFHSFYDIYKVYTGPSYIERSIERGFYSGLLFHGSTLLLQTWRKKTGDPALSYLPNFGNPDKKPSNYYSMITSFSFFTLAWVGYDWYMDRRSNYFTPKDELTPFPKNMFVFSSKEWVWDQSEPFIEPLYDTRAWKWWKEREKRKKENKRAKRKSVFD
;
A
#
# COMPACT_ATOMS: atom_id res chain seq x y z
N MET A 1 -28.31 6.84 28.72
CA MET A 1 -28.00 5.39 28.57
C MET A 1 -26.67 5.11 27.87
N PHE A 2 -26.44 5.56 26.63
CA PHE A 2 -25.28 5.15 25.80
C PHE A 2 -23.89 5.15 26.50
N LYS A 3 -23.54 6.20 27.26
CA LYS A 3 -22.28 6.26 28.05
C LYS A 3 -22.08 5.07 28.99
N ILE A 4 -23.14 4.49 29.56
CA ILE A 4 -23.05 3.39 30.53
C ILE A 4 -22.62 2.09 29.86
N ILE A 5 -23.20 1.77 28.70
CA ILE A 5 -22.88 0.54 27.94
C ILE A 5 -21.44 0.58 27.42
N LEU A 6 -20.98 1.75 26.96
CA LEU A 6 -19.59 1.91 26.49
C LEU A 6 -18.59 1.73 27.66
N HIS A 7 -18.91 2.23 28.85
CA HIS A 7 -18.05 2.03 30.03
C HIS A 7 -18.06 0.58 30.54
N THR A 8 -19.21 -0.09 30.65
CA THR A 8 -19.27 -1.42 31.26
C THR A 8 -18.69 -2.55 30.40
N VAL A 9 -18.70 -2.42 29.07
CA VAL A 9 -18.21 -3.46 28.16
C VAL A 9 -16.70 -3.39 27.94
N TYR A 10 -16.09 -2.19 27.90
CA TYR A 10 -14.70 -2.01 27.44
C TYR A 10 -13.68 -1.70 28.54
N LEU A 11 -14.09 -1.27 29.74
CA LEU A 11 -13.16 -1.01 30.86
C LEU A 11 -12.23 -2.19 31.24
N PRO A 12 -12.61 -3.49 31.18
CA PRO A 12 -11.68 -4.57 31.53
C PRO A 12 -10.54 -4.79 30.50
N ILE A 13 -10.57 -4.14 29.33
CA ILE A 13 -9.63 -4.40 28.22
C ILE A 13 -8.28 -3.68 28.40
N LEU A 14 -8.24 -2.56 29.14
CA LEU A 14 -7.06 -1.69 29.23
C LEU A 14 -6.01 -2.10 30.29
N PHE A 15 -6.38 -2.90 31.30
CA PHE A 15 -5.49 -3.21 32.42
C PHE A 15 -4.22 -4.07 32.14
N PRO A 16 -4.14 -4.95 31.12
CA PRO A 16 -2.97 -5.83 30.96
C PRO A 16 -1.80 -5.21 30.18
N LEU A 17 -1.97 -4.10 29.44
CA LEU A 17 -0.87 -3.53 28.64
C LEU A 17 0.19 -2.81 29.49
N ALA A 18 -0.20 -2.13 30.57
CA ALA A 18 0.69 -1.25 31.33
C ALA A 18 1.82 -1.98 32.11
N LEU A 19 1.74 -3.30 32.28
CA LEU A 19 2.66 -4.09 33.13
C LEU A 19 3.78 -4.82 32.38
N LEU A 20 3.82 -4.75 31.04
CA LEU A 20 4.82 -5.46 30.22
C LEU A 20 6.17 -4.74 30.06
N SER A 21 6.35 -3.57 30.67
CA SER A 21 7.50 -2.69 30.38
C SER A 21 8.73 -2.86 31.29
N GLN A 22 8.74 -3.81 32.24
CA GLN A 22 9.67 -3.75 33.39
C GLN A 22 10.71 -4.88 33.50
N GLU A 23 10.65 -5.94 32.68
CA GLU A 23 11.56 -7.11 32.78
C GLU A 23 12.21 -7.48 31.42
N ALA A 24 13.23 -6.73 30.97
CA ALA A 24 14.12 -7.14 29.87
C ALA A 24 15.40 -6.28 29.74
N VAL A 25 16.35 -6.38 30.68
CA VAL A 25 17.72 -5.86 30.50
C VAL A 25 18.73 -6.83 31.11
N ASP A 26 19.54 -7.47 30.28
CA ASP A 26 20.86 -8.01 30.63
C ASP A 26 21.76 -8.09 29.38
N GLN A 27 23.07 -8.23 29.57
CA GLN A 27 24.08 -7.96 28.54
C GLN A 27 24.90 -9.20 28.12
N GLU A 28 25.34 -9.23 26.86
CA GLU A 28 26.51 -10.01 26.43
C GLU A 28 27.44 -9.13 25.58
N THR A 29 28.73 -9.47 25.55
CA THR A 29 29.83 -8.72 24.91
C THR A 29 30.51 -9.53 23.80
N LEU A 30 31.30 -8.85 22.96
CA LEU A 30 32.00 -9.42 21.81
C LEU A 30 33.42 -8.83 21.71
N GLN A 31 34.37 -9.59 21.16
CA GLN A 31 35.76 -9.18 20.90
C GLN A 31 36.21 -9.64 19.51
N ASP A 32 36.98 -8.78 18.84
CA ASP A 32 37.52 -8.96 17.48
C ASP A 32 38.99 -9.44 17.48
N SER A 33 39.43 -10.01 16.35
CA SER A 33 40.82 -9.91 15.88
C SER A 33 40.95 -10.18 14.38
N VAL A 34 41.97 -9.59 13.73
CA VAL A 34 42.20 -9.62 12.27
C VAL A 34 43.71 -9.70 11.98
N VAL A 35 44.14 -10.47 10.96
CA VAL A 35 45.52 -10.52 10.44
C VAL A 35 45.53 -10.70 8.91
N ILE A 36 46.50 -10.10 8.22
CA ILE A 36 46.73 -10.16 6.74
C ILE A 36 48.24 -10.27 6.47
N LYS A 37 48.67 -10.98 5.41
CA LYS A 37 49.97 -10.75 4.72
C LYS A 37 50.01 -11.31 3.27
N ASN A 38 51.01 -10.86 2.48
CA ASN A 38 51.05 -10.94 1.00
C ASN A 38 52.38 -11.56 0.44
N ASP A 39 52.51 -11.53 -0.90
CA ASP A 39 53.74 -11.57 -1.74
C ASP A 39 54.43 -12.95 -1.91
N SER A 40 55.13 -13.35 -3.00
CA SER A 40 55.42 -12.84 -4.38
C SER A 40 55.80 -14.09 -5.26
N VAL A 41 56.39 -14.15 -6.48
CA VAL A 41 57.21 -13.32 -7.41
C VAL A 41 56.89 -13.75 -8.89
N THR A 42 57.69 -13.36 -9.92
CA THR A 42 57.56 -13.68 -11.37
C THR A 42 58.81 -14.36 -11.98
N VAL A 43 58.74 -14.82 -13.26
CA VAL A 43 59.74 -14.66 -14.38
C VAL A 43 59.63 -15.75 -15.47
N ALA A 44 59.46 -15.36 -16.75
CA ALA A 44 60.02 -15.96 -17.99
C ALA A 44 59.38 -15.29 -19.24
N ILE A 45 60.14 -14.97 -20.30
CA ILE A 45 59.69 -14.08 -21.41
C ILE A 45 60.20 -14.53 -22.80
N THR A 46 59.30 -14.46 -23.79
CA THR A 46 59.42 -14.55 -25.27
C THR A 46 60.39 -15.55 -25.91
N ASP A 47 59.84 -16.63 -26.48
CA ASP A 47 60.44 -17.40 -27.58
C ASP A 47 59.39 -17.99 -28.57
N SER A 48 58.35 -17.19 -28.92
CA SER A 48 57.39 -17.45 -30.02
C SER A 48 56.32 -16.34 -30.07
N LEU A 49 56.43 -15.39 -31.00
CA LEU A 49 55.69 -14.11 -30.92
C LEU A 49 54.15 -14.17 -31.14
N ASP A 50 53.57 -15.34 -31.41
CA ASP A 50 52.10 -15.60 -31.35
C ASP A 50 51.66 -16.57 -30.24
N ALA A 51 52.61 -17.15 -29.49
CA ALA A 51 52.35 -17.90 -28.25
C ALA A 51 52.79 -17.14 -26.98
N PHE A 52 53.51 -16.02 -27.14
CA PHE A 52 53.85 -15.06 -26.07
C PHE A 52 53.01 -13.78 -26.09
N LYS A 53 52.02 -13.67 -26.98
CA LYS A 53 50.85 -12.85 -26.68
C LYS A 53 50.11 -13.54 -25.54
N GLU A 54 50.01 -12.86 -24.39
CA GLU A 54 49.24 -13.36 -23.26
C GLU A 54 47.84 -13.77 -23.74
N ARG A 55 47.43 -14.99 -23.41
CA ARG A 55 46.13 -15.54 -23.81
C ARG A 55 45.16 -15.47 -22.66
N PHE A 56 43.90 -15.17 -22.96
CA PHE A 56 42.90 -14.87 -21.97
C PHE A 56 41.65 -15.73 -22.11
N THR A 57 41.09 -16.08 -20.95
CA THR A 57 39.77 -16.69 -20.85
C THR A 57 38.70 -15.62 -21.00
N ILE A 58 37.70 -15.88 -21.85
CA ILE A 58 36.43 -15.18 -21.82
C ILE A 58 35.38 -16.11 -21.23
N TYR A 59 34.64 -15.66 -20.22
CA TYR A 59 33.58 -16.46 -19.61
C TYR A 59 32.34 -15.62 -19.28
N GLY A 60 31.19 -16.27 -19.19
CA GLY A 60 29.94 -15.57 -18.94
C GLY A 60 28.76 -16.50 -18.74
N LYS A 61 27.56 -15.92 -18.64
CA LYS A 61 26.29 -16.63 -18.54
C LYS A 61 25.33 -16.12 -19.61
N ALA A 62 24.70 -17.01 -20.37
CA ALA A 62 23.61 -16.66 -21.27
C ALA A 62 22.26 -16.75 -20.55
N ALA A 63 21.42 -15.73 -20.73
CA ALA A 63 20.06 -15.71 -20.22
C ALA A 63 19.07 -15.15 -21.25
N TYR A 64 17.81 -15.54 -21.15
CA TYR A 64 16.71 -14.82 -21.77
C TYR A 64 16.56 -13.42 -21.13
N GLY A 65 15.90 -12.47 -21.79
CA GLY A 65 15.72 -11.09 -21.28
C GLY A 65 15.14 -11.03 -19.85
N ASN A 66 14.21 -11.94 -19.54
CA ASN A 66 13.61 -12.14 -18.21
C ASN A 66 14.59 -12.64 -17.11
N GLY A 67 15.85 -12.92 -17.45
CA GLY A 67 16.90 -13.36 -16.52
C GLY A 67 17.01 -14.88 -16.32
N VAL A 68 16.21 -15.70 -17.01
CA VAL A 68 16.32 -17.16 -16.92
C VAL A 68 17.52 -17.65 -17.73
N LEU A 69 18.44 -18.38 -17.07
CA LEU A 69 19.66 -18.95 -17.68
C LEU A 69 19.32 -20.02 -18.75
N VAL A 70 20.04 -19.98 -19.88
CA VAL A 70 19.78 -20.84 -21.05
C VAL A 70 20.83 -21.96 -21.16
N PRO A 71 20.49 -23.23 -20.82
CA PRO A 71 21.41 -24.36 -20.90
C PRO A 71 21.49 -24.96 -22.31
N ASP A 72 22.62 -25.62 -22.63
CA ASP A 72 22.88 -26.30 -23.92
C ASP A 72 22.69 -25.42 -25.17
N ALA A 73 22.85 -24.11 -25.02
CA ALA A 73 22.83 -23.14 -26.11
C ALA A 73 24.20 -23.12 -26.82
N GLU A 74 24.21 -23.02 -28.15
CA GLU A 74 25.46 -22.82 -28.89
C GLU A 74 25.95 -21.38 -28.70
N VAL A 75 27.21 -21.24 -28.26
CA VAL A 75 27.89 -19.96 -28.15
C VAL A 75 29.04 -19.96 -29.14
N THR A 76 29.02 -19.03 -30.09
CA THR A 76 30.06 -18.87 -31.11
C THR A 76 30.80 -17.57 -30.91
N LEU A 77 32.13 -17.64 -30.85
CA LEU A 77 33.04 -16.51 -30.94
C LEU A 77 33.30 -16.21 -32.42
N MET A 78 33.20 -14.94 -32.79
CA MET A 78 33.39 -14.44 -34.15
C MET A 78 34.35 -13.25 -34.17
N ASP A 79 35.01 -13.06 -35.30
CA ASP A 79 35.73 -11.82 -35.65
C ASP A 79 34.74 -10.64 -35.79
N THR A 80 35.27 -9.43 -35.78
CA THR A 80 34.63 -8.16 -36.20
C THR A 80 33.87 -8.24 -37.53
N LEU A 81 34.31 -9.12 -38.45
CA LEU A 81 33.71 -9.42 -39.76
C LEU A 81 32.69 -10.57 -39.72
N GLU A 82 32.18 -10.94 -38.54
CA GLU A 82 31.28 -12.08 -38.26
C GLU A 82 31.83 -13.47 -38.66
N LYS A 83 33.11 -13.56 -39.04
CA LYS A 83 33.77 -14.84 -39.33
C LYS A 83 33.86 -15.69 -38.06
N LYS A 84 33.28 -16.89 -38.09
CA LYS A 84 33.31 -17.88 -37.00
C LYS A 84 34.76 -18.28 -36.66
N LEU A 85 35.13 -18.17 -35.39
CA LEU A 85 36.46 -18.49 -34.85
C LEU A 85 36.42 -19.75 -33.98
N GLU A 86 35.53 -19.79 -32.99
CA GLU A 86 35.41 -20.88 -32.02
C GLU A 86 33.93 -21.10 -31.63
N THR A 87 33.58 -22.31 -31.22
CA THR A 87 32.26 -22.64 -30.67
C THR A 87 32.38 -23.46 -29.41
N THR A 88 31.62 -23.06 -28.40
CA THR A 88 31.39 -23.80 -27.16
C THR A 88 29.89 -23.95 -26.94
N ARG A 89 29.48 -24.68 -25.91
CA ARG A 89 28.07 -24.78 -25.48
C ARG A 89 27.90 -24.33 -24.04
N THR A 90 26.74 -23.76 -23.72
CA THR A 90 26.45 -23.40 -22.34
C THR A 90 26.19 -24.65 -21.48
N THR A 91 26.63 -24.61 -20.22
CA THR A 91 26.49 -25.77 -19.33
C THR A 91 25.04 -26.24 -19.18
N THR A 92 24.85 -27.56 -19.16
CA THR A 92 23.55 -28.21 -18.98
C THR A 92 23.01 -28.01 -17.56
N LYS A 93 21.71 -28.26 -17.35
CA LYS A 93 21.06 -28.13 -16.03
C LYS A 93 21.34 -29.34 -15.14
N LEU A 94 22.02 -29.15 -14.01
CA LEU A 94 22.18 -30.19 -13.00
C LEU A 94 20.94 -30.23 -12.08
N PHE A 95 20.52 -31.45 -11.70
CA PHE A 95 19.40 -31.72 -10.78
C PHE A 95 18.13 -30.87 -11.01
N ARG A 96 17.75 -30.67 -12.28
CA ARG A 96 16.55 -29.91 -12.77
C ARG A 96 16.42 -28.43 -12.34
N ARG A 97 17.19 -27.93 -11.37
CA ARG A 97 16.99 -26.59 -10.77
C ARG A 97 18.26 -25.77 -10.49
N PHE A 98 19.45 -26.36 -10.53
CA PHE A 98 20.69 -25.69 -10.12
C PHE A 98 21.83 -25.82 -11.13
N PHE A 99 22.48 -24.68 -11.41
CA PHE A 99 23.55 -24.52 -12.40
C PHE A 99 23.13 -24.83 -13.85
N GLY A 100 23.79 -24.16 -14.79
CA GLY A 100 23.48 -24.18 -16.22
C GLY A 100 23.68 -22.81 -16.84
N GLY A 101 23.74 -22.74 -18.17
CA GLY A 101 23.84 -21.49 -18.91
C GLY A 101 25.17 -20.74 -18.83
N ARG A 102 26.23 -21.36 -18.28
CA ARG A 102 27.59 -20.77 -18.27
C ARG A 102 28.36 -21.18 -19.52
N PHE A 103 29.14 -20.29 -20.10
CA PHE A 103 30.11 -20.62 -21.15
C PHE A 103 31.50 -20.12 -20.79
N LYS A 104 32.51 -20.75 -21.38
CA LYS A 104 33.94 -20.40 -21.29
C LYS A 104 34.56 -20.65 -22.65
N PHE A 105 35.38 -19.70 -23.10
CA PHE A 105 36.35 -19.86 -24.18
C PHE A 105 37.74 -19.63 -23.58
N GLU A 106 38.74 -20.33 -24.09
CA GLU A 106 40.10 -20.33 -23.55
C GLU A 106 41.10 -19.95 -24.64
N ASP A 107 42.33 -19.60 -24.26
CA ASP A 107 43.41 -19.32 -25.21
C ASP A 107 43.21 -18.16 -26.22
N ILE A 108 42.28 -17.23 -25.97
CA ILE A 108 41.96 -16.12 -26.89
C ILE A 108 43.00 -14.98 -26.77
N LEU A 109 43.42 -14.44 -27.92
CA LEU A 109 44.31 -13.27 -28.01
C LEU A 109 43.57 -11.94 -27.72
N PRO A 110 44.26 -10.87 -27.27
CA PRO A 110 43.66 -9.53 -27.21
C PRO A 110 43.17 -9.05 -28.58
N GLY A 111 41.96 -8.48 -28.63
CA GLY A 111 41.30 -8.10 -29.89
C GLY A 111 39.83 -7.72 -29.72
N GLU A 112 39.17 -7.35 -30.81
CA GLU A 112 37.71 -7.20 -30.85
C GLU A 112 37.03 -8.46 -31.39
N TYR A 113 35.95 -8.87 -30.73
CA TYR A 113 35.20 -10.07 -31.08
C TYR A 113 33.69 -9.81 -30.98
N ILE A 114 32.91 -10.65 -31.66
CA ILE A 114 31.46 -10.72 -31.51
C ILE A 114 31.13 -12.09 -30.94
N ILE A 115 30.45 -12.13 -29.79
CA ILE A 115 29.89 -13.36 -29.25
C ILE A 115 28.43 -13.44 -29.68
N SER A 116 28.10 -14.54 -30.36
CA SER A 116 26.74 -14.90 -30.73
C SER A 116 26.27 -16.08 -29.88
N VAL A 117 25.09 -15.98 -29.27
CA VAL A 117 24.41 -17.11 -28.62
C VAL A 117 23.15 -17.44 -29.40
N ASP A 118 23.06 -18.66 -29.92
CA ASP A 118 21.77 -19.16 -30.42
C ASP A 118 20.89 -19.57 -29.23
N LEU A 119 19.69 -19.00 -29.18
CA LEU A 119 18.69 -19.26 -28.14
C LEU A 119 17.59 -20.22 -28.60
N GLY A 120 17.65 -20.74 -29.84
CA GLY A 120 16.55 -21.50 -30.45
C GLY A 120 15.29 -20.66 -30.71
N THR A 121 15.45 -19.33 -30.81
CA THR A 121 14.36 -18.38 -31.03
C THR A 121 14.72 -17.41 -32.16
N ARG A 122 13.73 -16.67 -32.70
CA ARG A 122 13.92 -15.72 -33.82
C ARG A 122 14.94 -14.60 -33.56
N VAL A 123 15.35 -14.38 -32.31
CA VAL A 123 16.33 -13.36 -31.93
C VAL A 123 17.34 -13.96 -30.95
N GLY A 124 18.52 -14.32 -31.47
CA GLY A 124 19.67 -14.72 -30.66
C GLY A 124 20.34 -13.53 -29.96
N ILE A 125 21.33 -13.80 -29.10
CA ILE A 125 22.16 -12.75 -28.50
C ILE A 125 23.32 -12.48 -29.46
N LYS A 126 23.57 -11.23 -29.84
CA LYS A 126 24.86 -10.78 -30.40
C LYS A 126 25.45 -9.69 -29.51
N LYS A 127 26.70 -9.85 -29.06
CA LYS A 127 27.41 -8.84 -28.26
C LYS A 127 28.83 -8.64 -28.76
N ARG A 128 29.14 -7.42 -29.24
CA ARG A 128 30.52 -6.99 -29.51
C ARG A 128 31.25 -6.78 -28.18
N ILE A 129 32.48 -7.25 -28.12
CA ILE A 129 33.35 -7.21 -26.94
C ILE A 129 34.78 -6.83 -27.37
N HIS A 130 35.54 -6.24 -26.46
CA HIS A 130 36.93 -5.84 -26.68
C HIS A 130 37.80 -6.42 -25.57
N LEU A 131 38.56 -7.46 -25.91
CA LEU A 131 39.44 -8.19 -24.99
C LEU A 131 40.79 -7.48 -24.91
N LYS A 132 41.11 -6.93 -23.74
CA LYS A 132 42.42 -6.36 -23.41
C LYS A 132 43.32 -7.43 -22.77
N SER A 133 44.44 -7.02 -22.18
CA SER A 133 45.38 -7.87 -21.44
C SER A 133 44.85 -8.37 -20.07
N LYS A 134 43.64 -8.95 -20.04
CA LYS A 134 43.10 -9.68 -18.88
C LYS A 134 41.90 -10.56 -19.23
N ASN A 135 41.68 -11.60 -18.43
CA ASN A 135 40.47 -12.43 -18.47
C ASN A 135 39.19 -11.58 -18.34
N LEU A 136 38.16 -11.95 -19.11
CA LEU A 136 36.94 -11.15 -19.27
C LEU A 136 35.70 -11.90 -18.77
N ASP A 137 35.17 -11.46 -17.64
CA ASP A 137 33.84 -11.85 -17.15
C ASP A 137 32.78 -10.98 -17.85
N LEU A 138 31.92 -11.61 -18.65
CA LEU A 138 30.80 -10.97 -19.33
C LEU A 138 29.53 -10.91 -18.48
N GLY A 139 29.57 -11.39 -17.23
CA GLY A 139 28.46 -11.37 -16.30
C GLY A 139 27.31 -12.26 -16.75
N VAL A 140 26.16 -11.63 -17.04
CA VAL A 140 24.98 -12.28 -17.62
C VAL A 140 24.61 -11.52 -18.90
N ILE A 141 24.94 -12.10 -20.05
CA ILE A 141 24.50 -11.57 -21.35
C ILE A 141 23.07 -12.01 -21.62
N LYS A 142 22.28 -11.09 -22.18
CA LYS A 142 20.86 -11.26 -22.46
C LYS A 142 20.54 -10.86 -23.88
N ASN A 143 19.44 -11.40 -24.41
CA ASN A 143 18.73 -10.74 -25.49
C ASN A 143 17.94 -9.56 -24.89
N GLU A 144 18.47 -8.36 -25.09
CA GLU A 144 17.84 -7.08 -24.77
C GLU A 144 17.33 -6.48 -26.07
N VAL A 145 16.04 -6.69 -26.35
CA VAL A 145 15.32 -5.91 -27.36
C VAL A 145 15.16 -4.51 -26.77
N GLU A 146 15.79 -3.51 -27.39
CA GLU A 146 15.54 -2.12 -27.03
C GLU A 146 14.06 -1.82 -27.27
N PHE A 147 13.32 -1.53 -26.20
CA PHE A 147 11.95 -1.03 -26.33
C PHE A 147 11.99 0.29 -27.12
N PRO A 148 11.03 0.54 -28.02
CA PRO A 148 10.93 1.84 -28.66
C PRO A 148 10.84 2.92 -27.58
N LYS A 149 11.70 3.93 -27.68
CA LYS A 149 11.63 5.08 -26.78
C LYS A 149 10.39 5.87 -27.12
N TYR A 150 9.33 5.65 -26.36
CA TYR A 150 8.19 6.55 -26.34
C TYR A 150 8.67 7.89 -25.80
N GLU A 151 8.74 8.89 -26.66
CA GLU A 151 8.75 10.28 -26.19
C GLU A 151 7.41 10.51 -25.49
N ILE A 152 7.46 11.13 -24.32
CA ILE A 152 6.25 11.48 -23.57
C ILE A 152 5.77 12.80 -24.15
N ASP A 153 4.95 12.72 -25.20
CA ASP A 153 4.05 13.82 -25.55
C ASP A 153 3.22 14.19 -24.31
N ASP A 154 2.90 15.48 -24.16
CA ASP A 154 2.01 15.93 -23.09
C ASP A 154 0.59 15.39 -23.35
N TYR A 155 0.28 14.25 -22.75
CA TYR A 155 -1.05 13.64 -22.74
C TYR A 155 -2.04 14.59 -22.06
N THR A 156 -2.68 15.46 -22.85
CA THR A 156 -3.84 16.25 -22.41
C THR A 156 -4.94 15.28 -22.02
N ASP A 157 -5.11 15.09 -20.71
CA ASP A 157 -6.03 14.11 -20.14
C ASP A 157 -7.48 14.54 -20.32
N SER A 158 -8.02 14.24 -21.49
CA SER A 158 -9.38 14.54 -21.93
C SER A 158 -10.46 13.72 -21.21
N THR A 159 -10.07 12.86 -20.26
CA THR A 159 -11.00 12.10 -19.43
C THR A 159 -11.37 12.80 -18.12
N ARG A 160 -10.61 13.84 -17.72
CA ARG A 160 -10.91 14.63 -16.52
C ARG A 160 -12.09 15.55 -16.73
N ILE A 161 -13.17 15.28 -15.99
CA ILE A 161 -14.32 16.17 -15.92
C ILE A 161 -14.01 17.27 -14.91
N TYR A 162 -13.44 18.39 -15.40
CA TYR A 162 -13.13 19.54 -14.57
C TYR A 162 -14.37 20.05 -13.82
N PHE A 163 -14.19 20.38 -12.55
CA PHE A 163 -15.28 20.76 -11.68
C PHE A 163 -16.04 21.99 -12.19
N LYS A 164 -17.35 21.86 -12.36
CA LYS A 164 -18.25 22.98 -12.63
C LYS A 164 -18.55 23.71 -11.32
N ARG A 165 -17.85 24.84 -11.09
CA ARG A 165 -18.00 25.74 -9.92
C ARG A 165 -19.45 25.79 -9.44
N LEU A 166 -19.67 25.56 -8.14
CA LEU A 166 -21.01 25.67 -7.53
C LEU A 166 -21.64 27.00 -7.92
N ILE A 167 -22.98 27.03 -8.05
CA ILE A 167 -23.74 28.19 -8.52
C ILE A 167 -23.84 29.24 -7.40
N THR A 168 -22.69 29.85 -7.15
CA THR A 168 -22.33 30.85 -6.15
C THR A 168 -22.92 32.23 -6.39
N ASP A 169 -24.06 32.59 -5.80
CA ASP A 169 -24.56 33.98 -5.85
C ASP A 169 -23.46 34.96 -5.38
N PRO A 170 -23.10 35.98 -6.18
CA PRO A 170 -22.02 36.91 -5.84
C PRO A 170 -22.54 38.06 -4.97
N ILE A 171 -21.90 38.29 -3.83
CA ILE A 171 -22.22 39.40 -2.93
C ILE A 171 -21.18 40.51 -3.16
N GLU A 172 -21.60 41.65 -3.73
CA GLU A 172 -20.71 42.82 -3.79
C GLU A 172 -20.38 43.31 -2.38
N PRO A 173 -19.11 43.67 -2.08
CA PRO A 173 -18.02 43.95 -3.03
C PRO A 173 -17.15 42.74 -3.41
N ASP A 174 -17.40 41.54 -2.88
CA ASP A 174 -16.40 40.48 -2.75
C ASP A 174 -16.21 39.55 -3.98
N SER A 175 -16.15 40.16 -5.16
CA SER A 175 -16.19 39.48 -6.46
C SER A 175 -14.96 38.63 -6.83
N ILE A 176 -13.87 38.67 -6.04
CA ILE A 176 -12.57 38.08 -6.39
C ILE A 176 -12.15 36.94 -5.44
N ASN A 177 -12.67 36.90 -4.21
CA ASN A 177 -12.15 35.98 -3.20
C ASN A 177 -12.54 34.51 -3.42
N ILE A 178 -11.59 33.62 -3.10
CA ILE A 178 -11.77 32.16 -3.21
C ILE A 178 -12.71 31.72 -2.08
N ARG A 179 -13.88 31.21 -2.45
CA ARG A 179 -14.86 30.70 -1.48
C ARG A 179 -14.52 29.27 -1.10
N HIS A 180 -14.74 28.96 0.18
CA HIS A 180 -14.49 27.66 0.76
C HIS A 180 -15.77 27.14 1.38
N ILE A 181 -16.01 25.84 1.27
CA ILE A 181 -17.08 25.17 1.99
C ILE A 181 -16.46 24.36 3.09
N VAL A 182 -16.84 24.70 4.32
CA VAL A 182 -16.59 23.92 5.53
C VAL A 182 -17.86 23.12 5.81
N VAL A 183 -17.72 21.80 5.91
CA VAL A 183 -18.78 20.95 6.45
C VAL A 183 -18.33 20.46 7.82
N ASP A 184 -19.26 20.47 8.77
CA ASP A 184 -19.07 20.10 10.17
C ASP A 184 -19.51 18.64 10.42
N LEU A 185 -18.98 17.99 11.46
CA LEU A 185 -19.39 16.63 11.84
C LEU A 185 -20.85 16.51 12.28
N ASN A 186 -21.47 17.59 12.74
CA ASN A 186 -22.91 17.63 13.06
C ASN A 186 -23.80 17.59 11.80
N GLY A 187 -23.27 17.95 10.62
CA GLY A 187 -23.98 18.10 9.35
C GLY A 187 -24.19 19.53 8.85
N SER A 188 -23.84 20.61 9.57
CA SER A 188 -23.86 21.97 8.98
C SER A 188 -22.82 22.11 7.86
N ALA A 189 -23.13 22.95 6.88
CA ALA A 189 -22.27 23.25 5.74
C ALA A 189 -22.29 24.76 5.51
N ASN A 190 -21.15 25.43 5.69
CA ASN A 190 -21.04 26.88 5.65
C ASN A 190 -20.11 27.31 4.51
N THR A 191 -20.53 28.32 3.73
CA THR A 191 -19.63 29.00 2.79
C THR A 191 -18.88 30.10 3.52
N VAL A 192 -17.55 30.07 3.42
CA VAL A 192 -16.63 30.90 4.19
C VAL A 192 -15.45 31.38 3.35
N GLN A 193 -14.83 32.46 3.76
CA GLN A 193 -13.48 32.84 3.36
C GLN A 193 -12.50 32.38 4.44
N ILE A 194 -11.50 31.58 4.09
CA ILE A 194 -10.48 31.16 5.06
C ILE A 194 -9.45 32.29 5.24
N ASP A 195 -9.33 32.81 6.46
CA ASP A 195 -8.31 33.77 6.85
C ASP A 195 -6.98 33.05 7.13
N SER A 196 -7.02 31.91 7.84
CA SER A 196 -5.82 31.06 8.07
C SER A 196 -6.16 29.63 8.52
N ILE A 197 -5.21 28.71 8.32
CA ILE A 197 -5.29 27.31 8.74
C ILE A 197 -4.14 27.02 9.68
N LEU A 198 -4.45 26.61 10.92
CA LEU A 198 -3.48 26.04 11.85
C LEU A 198 -3.58 24.51 11.83
N ARG A 199 -2.75 23.84 12.65
CA ARG A 199 -2.77 22.38 12.80
C ARG A 199 -4.12 21.88 13.32
N ASP A 200 -4.64 22.57 14.33
CA ASP A 200 -5.73 22.07 15.18
C ASP A 200 -7.05 22.88 15.00
N SER A 201 -7.02 23.96 14.21
CA SER A 201 -8.19 24.81 13.91
C SER A 201 -8.07 25.58 12.58
N VAL A 202 -9.20 26.01 12.05
CA VAL A 202 -9.32 26.90 10.88
C VAL A 202 -10.00 28.20 11.32
N PHE A 203 -9.42 29.34 10.92
CA PHE A 203 -9.98 30.68 11.16
C PHE A 203 -10.57 31.21 9.84
N TYR A 204 -11.78 31.74 9.91
CA TYR A 204 -12.55 32.11 8.73
C TYR A 204 -13.45 33.32 8.96
N THR A 205 -13.83 33.97 7.87
CA THR A 205 -14.88 34.99 7.80
C THR A 205 -16.09 34.38 7.08
N LEU A 206 -17.31 34.61 7.56
CA LEU A 206 -18.53 34.06 6.94
C LEU A 206 -18.81 34.72 5.57
N SER A 207 -19.23 33.95 4.57
CA SER A 207 -19.52 34.50 3.24
C SER A 207 -20.78 35.39 3.28
N GLY A 208 -20.59 36.71 3.18
CA GLY A 208 -21.67 37.71 3.25
C GLY A 208 -21.79 38.42 4.60
N GLU A 209 -21.08 37.97 5.64
CA GLU A 209 -21.03 38.62 6.95
C GLU A 209 -19.58 38.93 7.35
N LEU A 210 -19.28 40.15 7.80
CA LEU A 210 -17.94 40.53 8.29
C LEU A 210 -17.63 39.96 9.69
N VAL A 211 -18.23 38.82 10.03
CA VAL A 211 -18.06 38.07 11.27
C VAL A 211 -16.94 37.06 11.08
N ARG A 212 -15.91 37.16 11.92
CA ARG A 212 -14.85 36.16 12.04
C ARG A 212 -15.20 35.12 13.08
N ASP A 213 -14.91 33.86 12.77
CA ASP A 213 -15.05 32.73 13.69
C ASP A 213 -13.91 31.70 13.46
N SER A 214 -13.91 30.63 14.25
CA SER A 214 -12.92 29.55 14.15
C SER A 214 -13.52 28.21 14.54
N ILE A 215 -13.18 27.17 13.79
CA ILE A 215 -13.63 25.80 14.02
C ILE A 215 -12.44 24.87 14.33
N PRO A 216 -12.53 23.98 15.34
CA PRO A 216 -11.53 22.93 15.56
C PRO A 216 -11.50 21.94 14.39
N MET A 217 -10.29 21.54 13.97
CA MET A 217 -10.09 20.64 12.83
C MET A 217 -10.74 19.25 13.05
N ASP A 218 -10.87 18.82 14.30
CA ASP A 218 -11.51 17.54 14.67
C ASP A 218 -13.05 17.59 14.60
N ASP A 219 -13.67 18.77 14.69
CA ASP A 219 -15.12 18.95 14.55
C ASP A 219 -15.56 19.14 13.09
N MET A 220 -14.61 19.30 12.16
CA MET A 220 -14.86 19.38 10.72
C MET A 220 -15.09 17.99 10.12
N TYR A 221 -15.96 17.88 9.12
CA TYR A 221 -16.15 16.70 8.29
C TYR A 221 -15.28 16.75 7.02
N VAL A 222 -15.34 17.85 6.26
CA VAL A 222 -14.53 18.10 5.06
C VAL A 222 -14.41 19.60 4.82
N MET A 223 -13.30 20.04 4.23
CA MET A 223 -13.11 21.43 3.78
C MET A 223 -12.52 21.46 2.38
N TYR A 224 -13.15 22.19 1.47
CA TYR A 224 -12.71 22.33 0.08
C TYR A 224 -13.01 23.73 -0.45
N ASN A 225 -12.35 24.14 -1.54
CA ASN A 225 -12.63 25.42 -2.20
C ASN A 225 -13.58 25.28 -3.41
N ASP A 226 -14.09 26.41 -3.89
CA ASP A 226 -15.01 26.49 -5.03
C ASP A 226 -14.39 26.11 -6.40
N TYR A 227 -13.08 25.85 -6.45
CA TYR A 227 -12.39 25.23 -7.59
C TYR A 227 -12.35 23.69 -7.51
N GLY A 228 -12.94 23.09 -6.48
CA GLY A 228 -12.96 21.64 -6.30
C GLY A 228 -11.65 21.07 -5.74
N TYR A 229 -10.89 21.85 -4.96
CA TYR A 229 -9.69 21.39 -4.25
C TYR A 229 -10.01 21.12 -2.78
N ILE A 230 -9.89 19.86 -2.35
CA ILE A 230 -10.05 19.46 -0.93
C ILE A 230 -8.78 19.79 -0.15
N ILE A 231 -8.95 20.55 0.93
CA ILE A 231 -7.88 21.02 1.83
C ILE A 231 -7.81 20.16 3.10
N HIS A 232 -8.96 19.84 3.70
CA HIS A 232 -9.05 18.94 4.85
C HIS A 232 -10.11 17.84 4.62
N GLN A 233 -9.85 16.66 5.18
CA GLN A 233 -10.80 15.55 5.27
C GLN A 233 -10.70 14.88 6.63
N SER A 234 -11.83 14.79 7.31
CA SER A 234 -11.94 14.06 8.57
C SER A 234 -11.72 12.57 8.38
N ARG A 235 -11.47 11.86 9.49
CA ARG A 235 -11.59 10.40 9.53
C ARG A 235 -12.98 9.95 9.10
N SER A 236 -14.04 10.63 9.55
CA SER A 236 -15.43 10.27 9.23
C SER A 236 -15.72 10.28 7.73
N PHE A 237 -15.16 11.25 7.00
CA PHE A 237 -15.23 11.35 5.53
C PHE A 237 -14.53 10.17 4.86
N ARG A 238 -13.31 9.84 5.30
CA ARG A 238 -12.53 8.71 4.77
C ARG A 238 -13.18 7.36 5.08
N ASP A 239 -13.72 7.18 6.29
CA ASP A 239 -14.46 5.97 6.67
C ASP A 239 -15.74 5.81 5.82
N ARG A 240 -16.42 6.90 5.43
CA ARG A 240 -17.55 6.86 4.48
C ARG A 240 -17.13 6.51 3.05
N ILE A 241 -16.01 7.06 2.54
CA ILE A 241 -15.46 6.62 1.24
C ILE A 241 -15.14 5.12 1.26
N ASN A 242 -14.48 4.62 2.32
CA ASN A 242 -14.17 3.20 2.50
C ASN A 242 -15.44 2.32 2.66
N GLU A 243 -16.56 2.92 3.08
CA GLU A 243 -17.87 2.26 3.21
C GLU A 243 -18.68 2.23 1.92
N VAL A 244 -18.34 3.07 0.94
CA VAL A 244 -18.94 3.06 -0.39
C VAL A 244 -18.07 2.30 -1.40
N GLN A 245 -16.74 2.37 -1.29
CA GLN A 245 -15.82 1.62 -2.16
C GLN A 245 -16.10 0.10 -2.17
N LYS A 246 -16.02 -0.50 -3.37
CA LYS A 246 -16.16 -1.95 -3.61
C LYS A 246 -17.51 -2.55 -3.20
N ARG A 247 -18.58 -1.77 -3.33
CA ARG A 247 -19.96 -2.18 -3.06
C ARG A 247 -20.87 -1.87 -4.24
N ASP A 248 -22.01 -2.55 -4.26
CA ASP A 248 -23.15 -2.24 -5.12
C ASP A 248 -23.93 -1.03 -4.57
N GLY A 249 -24.79 -0.43 -5.40
CA GLY A 249 -25.65 0.65 -4.96
C GLY A 249 -26.13 1.57 -6.08
N TYR A 250 -26.46 2.81 -5.70
CA TYR A 250 -26.74 3.89 -6.65
C TYR A 250 -26.24 5.24 -6.14
N VAL A 251 -25.77 6.06 -7.09
CA VAL A 251 -25.44 7.48 -6.90
C VAL A 251 -26.72 8.29 -7.03
N ILE A 252 -26.83 9.38 -6.26
CA ILE A 252 -27.74 10.50 -6.52
C ILE A 252 -26.88 11.74 -6.75
N PHE A 253 -27.05 12.37 -7.91
CA PHE A 253 -26.35 13.60 -8.28
C PHE A 253 -27.13 14.85 -7.83
N HIS A 254 -26.49 16.01 -7.79
CA HIS A 254 -27.15 17.29 -7.44
C HIS A 254 -28.26 17.70 -8.42
N SER A 255 -28.20 17.23 -9.66
CA SER A 255 -29.29 17.38 -10.65
C SER A 255 -30.59 16.65 -10.26
N GLY A 256 -30.51 15.71 -9.30
CA GLY A 256 -31.59 14.77 -8.96
C GLY A 256 -31.53 13.47 -9.75
N ASP A 257 -30.64 13.34 -10.74
CA ASP A 257 -30.42 12.11 -11.49
C ASP A 257 -29.87 11.00 -10.60
N THR A 258 -30.14 9.75 -10.97
CA THR A 258 -29.63 8.56 -10.27
C THR A 258 -28.92 7.61 -11.22
N LEU A 259 -27.87 6.95 -10.72
CA LEU A 259 -27.08 5.96 -11.46
C LEU A 259 -26.79 4.75 -10.60
N ASN A 260 -27.37 3.61 -10.95
CA ASN A 260 -27.05 2.31 -10.35
C ASN A 260 -25.63 1.88 -10.74
N PHE A 261 -24.92 1.20 -9.83
CA PHE A 261 -23.60 0.61 -10.10
C PHE A 261 -23.43 -0.70 -9.34
N ASP A 262 -22.63 -1.61 -9.89
CA ASP A 262 -22.23 -2.85 -9.22
C ASP A 262 -20.97 -2.68 -8.37
N ASN A 263 -20.15 -1.68 -8.73
CA ASN A 263 -18.94 -1.32 -8.02
C ASN A 263 -18.62 0.17 -8.24
N ILE A 264 -18.04 0.81 -7.24
CA ILE A 264 -17.65 2.22 -7.22
C ILE A 264 -16.27 2.38 -6.58
N PHE A 265 -15.46 3.25 -7.18
CA PHE A 265 -14.10 3.55 -6.75
C PHE A 265 -13.88 5.06 -6.71
N PHE A 266 -13.29 5.55 -5.62
CA PHE A 266 -12.94 6.95 -5.42
C PHE A 266 -11.42 7.07 -5.53
N GLU A 267 -10.91 8.07 -6.25
CA GLU A 267 -9.47 8.23 -6.43
C GLU A 267 -8.73 8.44 -5.08
N PRO A 268 -7.61 7.73 -4.82
CA PRO A 268 -6.76 7.99 -3.66
C PRO A 268 -6.08 9.37 -3.67
N SER A 269 -6.05 10.07 -4.81
CA SER A 269 -5.57 11.45 -4.92
C SER A 269 -6.64 12.43 -4.45
N LEU A 270 -6.81 12.45 -3.14
CA LEU A 270 -7.91 13.12 -2.42
C LEU A 270 -7.97 14.66 -2.55
N LYS A 271 -7.22 15.27 -3.47
CA LYS A 271 -7.23 16.72 -3.75
C LYS A 271 -8.38 17.13 -4.68
N THR A 272 -8.56 16.39 -5.77
CA THR A 272 -9.58 16.61 -6.81
C THR A 272 -10.11 15.23 -7.24
N PRO A 273 -10.73 14.46 -6.33
CA PRO A 273 -10.92 13.03 -6.56
C PRO A 273 -11.96 12.78 -7.65
N ASP A 274 -11.58 12.03 -8.69
CA ASP A 274 -12.56 11.46 -9.62
C ASP A 274 -13.21 10.19 -9.05
N VAL A 275 -14.44 9.91 -9.48
CA VAL A 275 -15.23 8.76 -9.02
C VAL A 275 -15.60 7.88 -10.21
N ALA A 276 -15.07 6.65 -10.23
CA ALA A 276 -15.33 5.66 -11.26
C ALA A 276 -16.47 4.72 -10.83
N THR A 277 -17.52 4.59 -11.64
CA THR A 277 -18.57 3.59 -11.48
C THR A 277 -18.45 2.48 -12.53
N PHE A 278 -18.65 1.24 -12.10
CA PHE A 278 -18.58 0.04 -12.94
C PHE A 278 -19.96 -0.63 -12.99
N HIS A 279 -20.27 -1.17 -14.16
CA HIS A 279 -21.53 -1.83 -14.47
C HIS A 279 -21.16 -3.15 -15.15
N TYR A 280 -21.43 -4.30 -14.54
CA TYR A 280 -21.00 -5.60 -15.07
C TYR A 280 -21.87 -6.08 -16.25
N ASP A 281 -23.07 -5.52 -16.40
CA ASP A 281 -23.94 -5.71 -17.57
C ASP A 281 -23.47 -4.89 -18.81
N ASP A 282 -22.54 -3.93 -18.64
CA ASP A 282 -22.01 -3.13 -19.74
C ASP A 282 -20.93 -3.92 -20.51
N THR A 283 -21.23 -4.29 -21.76
CA THR A 283 -20.36 -5.12 -22.61
C THR A 283 -19.02 -4.47 -22.95
N THR A 284 -18.84 -3.17 -22.69
CA THR A 284 -17.54 -2.49 -22.83
C THR A 284 -16.59 -2.79 -21.68
N GLY A 285 -17.12 -3.11 -20.49
CA GLY A 285 -16.34 -3.25 -19.25
C GLY A 285 -15.63 -1.97 -18.78
N LEU A 286 -15.94 -0.81 -19.37
CA LEU A 286 -15.26 0.45 -19.09
C LEU A 286 -15.87 1.16 -17.86
N PRO A 287 -15.05 1.74 -16.96
CA PRO A 287 -15.54 2.61 -15.91
C PRO A 287 -16.15 3.89 -16.49
N ARG A 288 -17.25 4.35 -15.90
CA ARG A 288 -17.80 5.69 -16.15
C ARG A 288 -17.32 6.62 -15.05
N PHE A 289 -16.58 7.66 -15.42
CA PHE A 289 -16.03 8.64 -14.48
C PHE A 289 -17.02 9.79 -14.25
N HIS A 290 -17.09 10.26 -13.01
CA HIS A 290 -17.90 11.39 -12.56
C HIS A 290 -17.07 12.26 -11.62
N SER A 291 -17.32 13.58 -11.65
CA SER A 291 -16.80 14.50 -10.64
C SER A 291 -17.36 14.13 -9.26
N PHE A 292 -16.50 14.00 -8.26
CA PHE A 292 -16.93 13.76 -6.86
C PHE A 292 -17.89 14.84 -6.36
N TYR A 293 -17.76 16.07 -6.85
CA TYR A 293 -18.58 17.20 -6.44
C TYR A 293 -19.99 17.20 -7.02
N ASP A 294 -20.22 16.44 -8.09
CA ASP A 294 -21.54 16.29 -8.69
C ASP A 294 -22.40 15.31 -7.84
N ILE A 295 -21.76 14.55 -6.96
CA ILE A 295 -22.35 13.53 -6.10
C ILE A 295 -22.81 14.13 -4.76
N TYR A 296 -24.12 14.33 -4.64
CA TYR A 296 -24.78 14.64 -3.38
C TYR A 296 -24.65 13.47 -2.38
N LYS A 297 -25.02 12.27 -2.85
CA LYS A 297 -25.20 11.08 -2.03
C LYS A 297 -24.87 9.82 -2.81
N VAL A 298 -24.28 8.84 -2.14
CA VAL A 298 -24.29 7.44 -2.57
C VAL A 298 -25.09 6.60 -1.58
N TYR A 299 -25.92 5.69 -2.10
CA TYR A 299 -26.66 4.71 -1.33
C TYR A 299 -26.10 3.31 -1.65
N THR A 300 -25.53 2.62 -0.67
CA THR A 300 -25.04 1.25 -0.87
C THR A 300 -26.17 0.22 -0.82
N GLY A 301 -26.07 -0.77 -1.71
CA GLY A 301 -26.98 -1.91 -1.80
C GLY A 301 -26.77 -2.93 -0.67
N PRO A 302 -27.40 -4.12 -0.76
CA PRO A 302 -27.34 -5.15 0.28
C PRO A 302 -25.93 -5.55 0.74
N SER A 303 -24.87 -5.32 -0.05
CA SER A 303 -23.48 -5.54 0.35
C SER A 303 -23.04 -4.75 1.59
N TYR A 304 -23.78 -3.71 2.02
CA TYR A 304 -23.49 -3.02 3.30
C TYR A 304 -23.48 -3.97 4.51
N ILE A 305 -24.30 -5.03 4.46
CA ILE A 305 -24.43 -6.03 5.53
C ILE A 305 -23.11 -6.80 5.74
N GLU A 306 -22.33 -7.02 4.68
CA GLU A 306 -21.03 -7.71 4.76
C GLU A 306 -20.09 -7.02 5.76
N ARG A 307 -20.06 -5.68 5.77
CA ARG A 307 -19.23 -4.89 6.70
C ARG A 307 -19.77 -4.93 8.12
N SER A 308 -21.08 -5.03 8.32
CA SER A 308 -21.68 -5.25 9.65
C SER A 308 -21.34 -6.65 10.18
N ILE A 309 -21.26 -7.67 9.31
CA ILE A 309 -20.80 -9.02 9.67
C ILE A 309 -19.30 -9.02 9.98
N GLU A 310 -18.47 -8.38 9.16
CA GLU A 310 -17.04 -8.19 9.38
C GLU A 310 -16.77 -7.54 10.75
N ARG A 311 -17.49 -6.45 11.06
CA ARG A 311 -17.45 -5.77 12.37
C ARG A 311 -17.89 -6.68 13.51
N GLY A 312 -18.98 -7.43 13.34
CA GLY A 312 -19.45 -8.44 14.29
C GLY A 312 -18.39 -9.48 14.63
N PHE A 313 -17.72 -10.00 13.59
CA PHE A 313 -16.64 -10.97 13.72
C PHE A 313 -15.42 -10.39 14.45
N TYR A 314 -14.93 -9.21 14.05
CA TYR A 314 -13.78 -8.59 14.74
C TYR A 314 -14.12 -8.15 16.18
N SER A 315 -15.33 -7.65 16.45
CA SER A 315 -15.79 -7.40 17.83
C SER A 315 -15.83 -8.67 18.66
N GLY A 316 -16.31 -9.79 18.10
CA GLY A 316 -16.29 -11.09 18.75
C GLY A 316 -14.87 -11.59 19.05
N LEU A 317 -13.95 -11.49 18.09
CA LEU A 317 -12.53 -11.84 18.28
C LEU A 317 -11.87 -10.99 19.37
N LEU A 318 -12.11 -9.68 19.40
CA LEU A 318 -11.57 -8.79 20.44
C LEU A 318 -12.13 -9.13 21.83
N PHE A 319 -13.43 -9.42 21.94
CA PHE A 319 -14.07 -9.81 23.19
C PHE A 319 -13.55 -11.15 23.72
N HIS A 320 -13.50 -12.19 22.88
CA HIS A 320 -13.00 -13.52 23.29
C HIS A 320 -11.49 -13.52 23.52
N GLY A 321 -10.72 -12.76 22.74
CA GLY A 321 -9.27 -12.59 22.94
C GLY A 321 -8.93 -11.89 24.26
N SER A 322 -9.60 -10.78 24.57
CA SER A 322 -9.39 -10.04 25.83
C SER A 322 -9.87 -10.81 27.06
N THR A 323 -11.05 -11.44 27.01
CA THR A 323 -11.55 -12.29 28.12
C THR A 323 -10.69 -13.55 28.34
N LEU A 324 -10.03 -14.06 27.30
CA LEU A 324 -9.01 -15.11 27.44
C LEU A 324 -7.73 -14.59 28.11
N LEU A 325 -7.15 -13.49 27.62
CA LEU A 325 -5.93 -12.88 28.18
C LEU A 325 -6.09 -12.55 29.68
N LEU A 326 -7.25 -12.00 30.07
CA LEU A 326 -7.56 -11.73 31.48
C LEU A 326 -7.61 -13.00 32.33
N GLN A 327 -8.01 -14.15 31.77
CA GLN A 327 -8.09 -15.41 32.49
C GLN A 327 -6.76 -16.17 32.57
N THR A 328 -5.96 -16.18 31.50
CA THR A 328 -4.60 -16.75 31.55
C THR A 328 -3.72 -15.94 32.51
N TRP A 329 -3.86 -14.61 32.54
CA TRP A 329 -3.21 -13.76 33.53
C TRP A 329 -3.69 -14.06 34.96
N ARG A 330 -5.01 -14.01 35.23
CA ARG A 330 -5.57 -14.28 36.58
C ARG A 330 -5.25 -15.68 37.13
N LYS A 331 -5.16 -16.69 36.26
CA LYS A 331 -4.89 -18.10 36.65
C LYS A 331 -3.42 -18.52 36.49
N LYS A 332 -2.54 -17.64 35.98
CA LYS A 332 -1.13 -17.90 35.65
C LYS A 332 -0.88 -19.23 34.88
N THR A 333 -1.84 -19.64 34.05
CA THR A 333 -1.87 -20.96 33.38
C THR A 333 -2.45 -20.84 31.98
N GLY A 334 -2.02 -21.72 31.07
CA GLY A 334 -2.46 -21.74 29.67
C GLY A 334 -3.79 -22.46 29.42
N ASP A 335 -4.19 -23.37 30.33
CA ASP A 335 -5.40 -24.19 30.20
C ASP A 335 -6.72 -23.44 29.90
N PRO A 336 -6.94 -22.18 30.33
CA PRO A 336 -8.13 -21.43 29.93
C PRO A 336 -8.29 -21.31 28.40
N ALA A 337 -7.20 -21.27 27.62
CA ALA A 337 -7.26 -21.19 26.16
C ALA A 337 -8.01 -22.36 25.52
N LEU A 338 -7.74 -23.58 25.99
CA LEU A 338 -8.41 -24.81 25.54
C LEU A 338 -9.88 -24.91 25.98
N SER A 339 -10.35 -24.00 26.84
CA SER A 339 -11.75 -23.92 27.25
C SER A 339 -12.59 -22.89 26.48
N TYR A 340 -11.94 -21.93 25.81
CA TYR A 340 -12.59 -20.87 25.01
C TYR A 340 -12.53 -21.10 23.49
N LEU A 341 -11.68 -22.00 23.01
CA LEU A 341 -11.67 -22.40 21.59
C LEU A 341 -12.91 -23.23 21.22
N PRO A 342 -13.42 -23.10 19.99
CA PRO A 342 -14.54 -23.92 19.53
C PRO A 342 -14.09 -25.38 19.38
N ASN A 343 -14.62 -26.25 20.24
CA ASN A 343 -14.35 -27.69 20.19
C ASN A 343 -15.26 -28.36 19.15
N PHE A 344 -14.68 -28.97 18.13
CA PHE A 344 -15.40 -29.74 17.10
C PHE A 344 -15.65 -31.21 17.49
N GLY A 345 -15.29 -31.64 18.70
CA GLY A 345 -15.61 -32.97 19.25
C GLY A 345 -17.02 -33.10 19.82
N ASN A 346 -17.43 -34.33 20.18
CA ASN A 346 -18.80 -34.65 20.62
C ASN A 346 -19.32 -33.71 21.74
N PRO A 347 -20.54 -33.14 21.59
CA PRO A 347 -21.08 -32.14 22.51
C PRO A 347 -21.29 -32.68 23.93
N ASP A 348 -21.63 -33.97 24.05
CA ASP A 348 -21.93 -34.67 25.31
C ASP A 348 -20.79 -34.58 26.34
N LYS A 349 -19.55 -34.36 25.88
CA LYS A 349 -18.36 -34.33 26.74
C LYS A 349 -18.06 -32.96 27.35
N LYS A 350 -18.56 -31.85 26.76
CA LYS A 350 -18.47 -30.48 27.30
C LYS A 350 -19.60 -29.58 26.73
N PRO A 351 -20.86 -29.75 27.16
CA PRO A 351 -22.00 -29.06 26.54
C PRO A 351 -22.03 -27.53 26.71
N SER A 352 -21.35 -26.98 27.73
CA SER A 352 -21.42 -25.56 28.11
C SER A 352 -20.65 -24.58 27.23
N ASN A 353 -19.62 -25.03 26.51
CA ASN A 353 -18.61 -24.10 25.96
C ASN A 353 -18.81 -23.76 24.48
N TYR A 354 -19.46 -24.64 23.70
CA TYR A 354 -19.69 -24.44 22.26
C TYR A 354 -20.72 -23.32 22.00
N TYR A 355 -21.82 -23.33 22.77
CA TYR A 355 -22.95 -22.43 22.53
C TYR A 355 -22.63 -20.95 22.83
N SER A 356 -21.93 -20.64 23.92
CA SER A 356 -21.68 -19.26 24.36
C SER A 356 -20.79 -18.47 23.38
N MET A 357 -19.82 -19.12 22.76
CA MET A 357 -18.99 -18.49 21.72
C MET A 357 -19.82 -18.18 20.47
N ILE A 358 -20.47 -19.17 19.87
CA ILE A 358 -21.21 -18.98 18.60
C ILE A 358 -22.35 -17.97 18.78
N THR A 359 -23.14 -18.09 19.85
CA THR A 359 -24.23 -17.13 20.14
C THR A 359 -23.74 -15.71 20.38
N SER A 360 -22.57 -15.50 20.99
CA SER A 360 -22.03 -14.15 21.17
C SER A 360 -21.49 -13.56 19.86
N PHE A 361 -20.87 -14.35 18.97
CA PHE A 361 -20.53 -13.90 17.62
C PHE A 361 -21.78 -13.50 16.81
N SER A 362 -22.86 -14.29 16.88
CA SER A 362 -24.15 -13.94 16.29
C SER A 362 -24.74 -12.66 16.90
N PHE A 363 -24.66 -12.49 18.22
CA PHE A 363 -25.12 -11.29 18.92
C PHE A 363 -24.35 -10.03 18.50
N PHE A 364 -23.01 -10.07 18.45
CA PHE A 364 -22.21 -8.93 17.99
C PHE A 364 -22.53 -8.57 16.52
N THR A 365 -22.74 -9.57 15.67
CA THR A 365 -23.14 -9.39 14.27
C THR A 365 -24.52 -8.70 14.18
N LEU A 366 -25.53 -9.20 14.89
CA LEU A 366 -26.86 -8.61 14.90
C LEU A 366 -26.87 -7.20 15.52
N ALA A 367 -26.04 -6.94 16.53
CA ALA A 367 -25.88 -5.63 17.13
C ALA A 367 -25.27 -4.62 16.14
N TRP A 368 -24.26 -5.01 15.35
CA TRP A 368 -23.70 -4.16 14.29
C TRP A 368 -24.68 -3.95 13.13
N VAL A 369 -25.41 -4.97 12.69
CA VAL A 369 -26.45 -4.81 11.65
C VAL A 369 -27.55 -3.87 12.13
N GLY A 370 -28.01 -4.01 13.37
CA GLY A 370 -29.01 -3.11 13.98
C GLY A 370 -28.50 -1.68 14.14
N TYR A 371 -27.25 -1.48 14.55
CA TYR A 371 -26.60 -0.17 14.63
C TYR A 371 -26.44 0.47 13.24
N ASP A 372 -25.92 -0.28 12.26
CA ASP A 372 -25.68 0.24 10.92
C ASP A 372 -27.00 0.53 10.17
N TRP A 373 -28.09 -0.18 10.50
CA TRP A 373 -29.44 0.15 10.06
C TRP A 373 -30.01 1.41 10.74
N TYR A 374 -29.90 1.51 12.07
CA TYR A 374 -30.38 2.66 12.85
C TYR A 374 -29.69 3.99 12.48
N MET A 375 -28.38 3.95 12.24
CA MET A 375 -27.60 5.12 11.77
C MET A 375 -27.67 5.34 10.24
N ASP A 376 -28.54 4.58 9.55
CA ASP A 376 -28.72 4.50 8.10
C ASP A 376 -27.40 4.54 7.30
N ARG A 377 -26.47 3.64 7.62
CA ARG A 377 -25.09 3.67 7.10
C ARG A 377 -24.99 3.35 5.60
N ARG A 378 -26.12 2.97 4.98
CA ARG A 378 -26.30 2.87 3.52
C ARG A 378 -26.21 4.25 2.85
N SER A 379 -26.88 5.26 3.42
CA SER A 379 -26.81 6.64 2.92
C SER A 379 -25.51 7.31 3.35
N ASN A 380 -24.64 7.58 2.39
CA ASN A 380 -23.39 8.31 2.59
C ASN A 380 -23.41 9.58 1.75
N TYR A 381 -23.37 10.72 2.43
CA TYR A 381 -23.37 12.04 1.83
C TYR A 381 -21.94 12.57 1.72
N PHE A 382 -21.66 13.34 0.67
CA PHE A 382 -20.30 13.75 0.34
C PHE A 382 -20.16 15.26 0.14
N THR A 383 -21.10 15.88 -0.58
CA THR A 383 -21.15 17.33 -0.79
C THR A 383 -22.56 17.88 -0.51
N PRO A 384 -22.70 19.08 0.08
CA PRO A 384 -23.99 19.71 0.36
C PRO A 384 -24.68 20.07 -0.96
N LYS A 385 -26.01 20.15 -0.95
CA LYS A 385 -26.79 20.34 -2.18
C LYS A 385 -26.80 21.80 -2.65
N ASP A 386 -27.13 22.70 -1.74
CA ASP A 386 -27.23 24.13 -1.96
C ASP A 386 -26.44 24.86 -0.84
N GLU A 387 -26.07 26.13 -1.00
CA GLU A 387 -25.34 26.86 0.06
C GLU A 387 -26.13 26.90 1.37
N LEU A 388 -25.42 26.84 2.50
CA LEU A 388 -25.97 26.85 3.86
C LEU A 388 -26.97 25.71 4.17
N THR A 389 -27.13 24.71 3.28
CA THR A 389 -28.00 23.55 3.54
C THR A 389 -27.29 22.48 4.39
N PRO A 390 -27.76 22.19 5.62
CA PRO A 390 -27.19 21.13 6.42
C PRO A 390 -27.59 19.76 5.86
N PHE A 391 -26.69 18.78 6.01
CA PHE A 391 -27.00 17.39 5.72
C PHE A 391 -28.12 16.87 6.62
N PRO A 392 -29.00 15.97 6.12
CA PRO A 392 -30.15 15.47 6.87
C PRO A 392 -29.79 14.51 8.03
N LYS A 393 -28.50 14.36 8.35
CA LYS A 393 -28.02 13.62 9.52
C LYS A 393 -26.59 14.03 9.90
N ASN A 394 -26.23 13.68 11.13
CA ASN A 394 -24.87 13.79 11.65
C ASN A 394 -23.87 12.98 10.78
N MET A 395 -22.74 13.60 10.48
CA MET A 395 -21.73 13.12 9.54
C MET A 395 -20.62 12.29 10.19
N PHE A 396 -20.48 12.35 11.53
CA PHE A 396 -19.56 11.50 12.31
C PHE A 396 -19.72 10.01 12.01
N VAL A 397 -18.60 9.29 12.00
CA VAL A 397 -18.56 7.82 11.93
C VAL A 397 -17.74 7.28 13.08
N PHE A 398 -18.40 6.52 13.96
CA PHE A 398 -17.69 5.71 14.94
C PHE A 398 -17.01 4.51 14.27
N SER A 399 -15.73 4.31 14.54
CA SER A 399 -15.06 3.03 14.33
C SER A 399 -14.28 2.62 15.58
N SER A 400 -14.45 1.36 15.98
CA SER A 400 -13.90 0.79 17.23
C SER A 400 -12.38 0.66 17.21
N LYS A 401 -11.78 0.47 16.02
CA LYS A 401 -10.31 0.38 15.86
C LYS A 401 -9.62 1.63 16.40
N GLU A 402 -10.04 2.79 15.95
CA GLU A 402 -9.42 4.05 16.37
C GLU A 402 -9.76 4.35 17.83
N TRP A 403 -11.01 4.12 18.27
CA TRP A 403 -11.34 4.29 19.70
C TRP A 403 -10.45 3.42 20.62
N VAL A 404 -10.11 2.19 20.22
CA VAL A 404 -9.12 1.38 20.93
C VAL A 404 -7.72 1.97 20.82
N TRP A 405 -7.32 2.50 19.65
CA TRP A 405 -6.06 3.21 19.47
C TRP A 405 -5.95 4.43 20.40
N ASP A 406 -6.89 5.37 20.33
CA ASP A 406 -6.94 6.63 21.11
C ASP A 406 -6.89 6.37 22.63
N GLN A 407 -7.55 5.28 23.10
CA GLN A 407 -7.50 4.88 24.51
C GLN A 407 -6.23 4.10 24.90
N SER A 408 -5.49 3.58 23.92
CA SER A 408 -4.23 2.85 24.13
C SER A 408 -2.98 3.72 23.92
N GLU A 409 -3.09 4.80 23.14
CA GLU A 409 -2.01 5.71 22.77
C GLU A 409 -1.17 6.19 23.98
N PRO A 410 -1.75 6.73 25.08
CA PRO A 410 -0.97 7.12 26.27
C PRO A 410 -0.25 5.96 26.98
N PHE A 411 -0.59 4.70 26.68
CA PHE A 411 0.11 3.51 27.18
C PHE A 411 1.12 2.94 26.17
N ILE A 412 1.00 3.28 24.88
CA ILE A 412 1.85 2.78 23.80
C ILE A 412 2.95 3.79 23.41
N GLU A 413 2.71 5.10 23.49
CA GLU A 413 3.73 6.12 23.25
C GLU A 413 5.00 5.91 24.10
N PRO A 414 4.93 5.63 25.43
CA PRO A 414 6.13 5.34 26.22
C PRO A 414 6.92 4.13 25.73
N LEU A 415 6.22 3.12 25.19
CA LEU A 415 6.85 1.93 24.59
C LEU A 415 7.56 2.28 23.27
N TYR A 416 7.01 3.21 22.49
CA TYR A 416 7.65 3.72 21.28
C TYR A 416 8.89 4.58 21.55
N ASP A 417 8.98 5.21 22.71
CA ASP A 417 10.18 5.95 23.11
C ASP A 417 11.32 5.05 23.63
N THR A 418 11.09 3.76 23.87
CA THR A 418 12.11 2.82 24.35
C THR A 418 13.30 2.65 23.39
N ARG A 419 14.50 2.43 23.97
CA ARG A 419 15.72 2.12 23.20
C ARG A 419 15.56 0.86 22.33
N ALA A 420 14.86 -0.15 22.83
CA ALA A 420 14.62 -1.41 22.12
C ALA A 420 13.78 -1.21 20.84
N TRP A 421 12.68 -0.44 20.92
CA TRP A 421 11.85 -0.16 19.75
C TRP A 421 12.57 0.71 18.73
N LYS A 422 13.28 1.76 19.16
CA LYS A 422 14.09 2.63 18.29
C LYS A 422 15.14 1.83 17.53
N TRP A 423 15.90 0.96 18.20
CA TRP A 423 16.86 0.06 17.57
C TRP A 423 16.21 -0.90 16.55
N TRP A 424 15.02 -1.43 16.86
CA TRP A 424 14.27 -2.31 15.94
C TRP A 424 13.82 -1.54 14.69
N LYS A 425 13.26 -0.34 14.85
CA LYS A 425 12.91 0.60 13.76
C LYS A 425 14.12 0.96 12.89
N GLU A 426 15.29 1.19 13.47
CA GLU A 426 16.53 1.41 12.72
C GLU A 426 17.01 0.16 11.97
N ARG A 427 16.83 -1.03 12.55
CA ARG A 427 17.17 -2.31 11.89
C ARG A 427 16.23 -2.59 10.72
N GLU A 428 14.96 -2.25 10.85
CA GLU A 428 13.97 -2.19 9.76
C GLU A 428 14.37 -1.18 8.67
N LYS A 429 14.74 0.05 9.04
CA LYS A 429 15.18 1.11 8.12
C LYS A 429 16.41 0.66 7.31
N ARG A 430 17.46 0.19 8.00
CA ARG A 430 18.67 -0.37 7.38
C ARG A 430 18.39 -1.59 6.49
N LYS A 431 17.43 -2.46 6.84
CA LYS A 431 16.97 -3.55 5.95
C LYS A 431 16.30 -3.02 4.67
N LYS A 432 15.51 -1.96 4.76
CA LYS A 432 14.83 -1.32 3.61
C LYS A 432 15.82 -0.56 2.74
N GLU A 433 16.78 0.15 3.32
CA GLU A 433 17.89 0.82 2.64
C GLU A 433 18.81 -0.19 1.93
N ASN A 434 19.23 -1.26 2.60
CA ASN A 434 20.01 -2.34 1.97
C ASN A 434 19.24 -3.08 0.86
N LYS A 435 17.90 -3.13 0.91
CA LYS A 435 17.06 -3.62 -0.20
C LYS A 435 16.93 -2.61 -1.34
N ARG A 436 17.01 -1.30 -1.07
CA ARG A 436 17.07 -0.23 -2.08
C ARG A 436 18.44 -0.20 -2.77
N ALA A 437 19.54 -0.14 -2.03
CA ALA A 437 20.90 -0.15 -2.59
C ALA A 437 21.24 -1.43 -3.39
N LYS A 438 20.62 -2.58 -3.07
CA LYS A 438 20.74 -3.82 -3.87
C LYS A 438 19.88 -3.82 -5.14
N ARG A 439 18.97 -2.86 -5.31
CA ARG A 439 18.40 -2.51 -6.62
C ARG A 439 19.29 -1.39 -7.18
N LYS A 440 20.25 -1.77 -8.02
CA LYS A 440 21.06 -0.80 -8.76
C LYS A 440 20.17 0.24 -9.45
N SER A 441 20.67 1.47 -9.57
CA SER A 441 20.13 2.43 -10.54
C SER A 441 20.05 1.77 -11.92
N VAL A 442 19.01 2.10 -12.69
CA VAL A 442 18.93 1.72 -14.12
C VAL A 442 19.81 2.68 -14.97
N PHE A 443 20.45 3.66 -14.32
CA PHE A 443 21.25 4.72 -14.91
C PHE A 443 22.69 4.80 -14.33
N ASP A 444 23.19 3.71 -13.69
CA ASP A 444 24.60 3.52 -13.24
C ASP A 444 25.29 2.27 -13.85
#